data_AF-A0A7K4FFN9-F1
#
_entry.id   AF-A0A7K4FFN9-F1
#
_cell.length_a   1.000
_cell.length_b   1.000
_cell.length_c   1.000
_cell.angle_alpha   90.00
_cell.angle_beta   90.00
_cell.angle_gamma   90.00
#
_symmetry.space_group_name_H-M   'P 1'
#
loop_
_entity.id
_entity.type
_entity.pdbx_description
1 polymer ?
#
loop_
_entity_poly.entity_id
_entity_poly.type
_entity_poly.pdbx_seq_one_letter_code
_entity_poly.pdbx_strand_id
1 'polypeptide(L)'
;MTGSPSATASGPGTYDTSVSRHEQKGLGRFRMGAWAGFVGAVAAIGLPFAFLWLAAYNPGGIFTFDSTLLQYTNWLLIAGALMFLVSLMMYRWGFSALRKEDSRFNVAIALCWIGSIGFILIIVVASYFLGSLDSIAGCIRGQPTQALSCLNSQSPLGAATVVVGFWLGWLGSVGIVIGLFIGGGRIPSVLLTVGGVLYLLLLLVLVLPFASLLTHVPGLSYIAILAPLFGILAPLFVLGGARRSVPSAASA
;
A
#
# COMPACT_ATOMS: atom_id res chain seq x y z
N MET A 1 -46.93 4.66 51.52
CA MET A 1 -45.55 4.49 52.01
C MET A 1 -45.02 3.21 51.39
N THR A 2 -44.58 3.31 50.14
CA THR A 2 -43.16 3.18 49.71
C THR A 2 -42.67 1.73 49.72
N GLY A 3 -43.14 0.97 48.72
CA GLY A 3 -42.48 -0.26 48.29
C GLY A 3 -41.20 0.10 47.55
N SER A 4 -40.06 -0.37 48.07
CA SER A 4 -38.76 -0.22 47.39
C SER A 4 -38.73 -1.13 46.16
N PRO A 5 -38.39 -0.62 44.97
CA PRO A 5 -38.10 -1.47 43.83
C PRO A 5 -36.77 -2.18 44.09
N SER A 6 -36.81 -3.51 44.19
CA SER A 6 -35.62 -4.36 44.11
C SER A 6 -34.97 -4.14 42.75
N ALA A 7 -33.88 -3.39 42.74
CA ALA A 7 -32.99 -3.29 41.60
C ALA A 7 -32.31 -4.65 41.41
N THR A 8 -32.84 -5.46 40.50
CA THR A 8 -32.14 -6.63 39.97
C THR A 8 -30.91 -6.11 39.24
N ALA A 9 -29.75 -6.20 39.89
CA ALA A 9 -28.47 -5.92 39.26
C ALA A 9 -28.30 -6.89 38.08
N SER A 10 -28.47 -6.38 36.87
CA SER A 10 -27.95 -7.01 35.66
C SER A 10 -26.48 -7.29 35.89
N GLY A 11 -26.11 -8.56 36.00
CA GLY A 11 -24.73 -8.97 36.18
C GLY A 11 -23.82 -8.37 35.10
N PRO A 12 -22.51 -8.27 35.37
CA PRO A 12 -21.55 -7.82 34.38
C PRO A 12 -21.70 -8.70 33.15
N GLY A 13 -22.17 -8.09 32.06
CA GLY A 13 -22.38 -8.78 30.80
C GLY A 13 -21.09 -9.50 30.43
N THR A 14 -21.14 -10.81 30.40
CA THR A 14 -20.23 -11.63 29.61
C THR A 14 -20.29 -11.06 28.20
N TYR A 15 -19.31 -10.22 27.85
CA TYR A 15 -19.08 -9.83 26.49
C TYR A 15 -18.89 -11.12 25.71
N ASP A 16 -19.90 -11.44 24.90
CA ASP A 16 -19.87 -12.58 24.01
C ASP A 16 -18.73 -12.31 23.03
N THR A 17 -17.54 -12.83 23.36
CA THR A 17 -16.28 -12.65 22.61
C THR A 17 -16.26 -13.55 21.38
N SER A 18 -17.42 -14.02 20.94
CA SER A 18 -17.57 -14.76 19.70
C SER A 18 -17.40 -13.79 18.53
N VAL A 19 -16.17 -13.70 18.01
CA VAL A 19 -15.86 -13.02 16.76
C VAL A 19 -16.82 -13.51 15.67
N SER A 20 -17.55 -12.60 15.03
CA SER A 20 -18.59 -12.98 14.07
C SER A 20 -17.97 -13.71 12.86
N ARG A 21 -18.72 -14.63 12.22
CA ARG A 21 -18.24 -15.33 11.01
C ARG A 21 -17.84 -14.36 9.90
N HIS A 22 -18.48 -13.19 9.84
CA HIS A 22 -18.16 -12.13 8.89
C HIS A 22 -16.84 -11.42 9.24
N GLU A 23 -16.57 -11.22 10.54
CA GLU A 23 -15.30 -10.67 11.03
C GLU A 23 -14.12 -11.60 10.76
N GLN A 24 -14.26 -12.91 11.04
CA GLN A 24 -13.22 -13.89 10.71
C GLN A 24 -12.91 -13.94 9.21
N LYS A 25 -13.96 -13.91 8.37
CA LYS A 25 -13.80 -13.85 6.90
C LYS A 25 -13.10 -12.56 6.46
N GLY A 26 -13.45 -11.42 7.07
CA GLY A 26 -12.79 -10.13 6.84
C GLY A 26 -11.31 -10.15 7.18
N LEU A 27 -10.97 -10.63 8.37
CA LEU A 27 -9.58 -10.75 8.86
C LEU A 27 -8.73 -11.70 8.01
N GLY A 28 -9.32 -12.82 7.57
CA GLY A 28 -8.65 -13.75 6.65
C GLY A 28 -8.28 -13.07 5.33
N ARG A 29 -9.13 -12.18 4.82
CA ARG A 29 -8.87 -11.40 3.60
C ARG A 29 -7.85 -10.29 3.84
N PHE A 30 -7.85 -9.64 5.01
CA PHE A 30 -6.79 -8.69 5.38
C PHE A 30 -5.42 -9.37 5.42
N ARG A 31 -5.36 -10.60 5.94
CA ARG A 31 -4.13 -11.40 5.95
C ARG A 31 -3.63 -11.69 4.53
N MET A 32 -4.52 -12.07 3.62
CA MET A 32 -4.16 -12.30 2.21
C MET A 32 -3.72 -11.01 1.51
N GLY A 33 -4.43 -9.90 1.76
CA GLY A 33 -4.08 -8.58 1.24
C GLY A 33 -2.70 -8.13 1.73
N ALA A 34 -2.43 -8.24 3.03
CA ALA A 34 -1.15 -7.89 3.62
C ALA A 34 0.00 -8.74 3.05
N TRP A 35 -0.21 -10.04 2.81
CA TRP A 35 0.77 -10.89 2.13
C TRP A 35 1.05 -10.43 0.69
N ALA A 36 0.00 -10.16 -0.08
CA ALA A 36 0.16 -9.65 -1.44
C ALA A 36 0.88 -8.30 -1.44
N GLY A 37 0.55 -7.42 -0.49
CA GLY A 37 1.23 -6.13 -0.29
C GLY A 37 2.69 -6.28 0.09
N PHE A 38 3.03 -7.23 0.97
CA PHE A 38 4.42 -7.53 1.33
C PHE A 38 5.23 -8.01 0.13
N VAL A 39 4.73 -9.00 -0.62
CA VAL A 39 5.42 -9.52 -1.81
C VAL A 39 5.55 -8.41 -2.86
N GLY A 40 4.51 -7.60 -3.05
CA GLY A 40 4.54 -6.44 -3.93
C GLY A 40 5.58 -5.40 -3.52
N ALA A 41 5.71 -5.08 -2.23
CA ALA A 41 6.71 -4.16 -1.72
C ALA A 41 8.15 -4.68 -1.90
N VAL A 42 8.37 -5.99 -1.69
CA VAL A 42 9.68 -6.61 -1.95
C VAL A 42 10.03 -6.54 -3.44
N ALA A 43 9.08 -6.80 -4.33
CA ALA A 43 9.28 -6.71 -5.78
C ALA A 43 9.51 -5.27 -6.28
N ALA A 44 8.65 -4.32 -5.88
CA ALA A 44 8.70 -2.94 -6.37
C ALA A 44 9.77 -2.07 -5.70
N ILE A 45 10.17 -2.38 -4.46
CA ILE A 45 11.04 -1.49 -3.68
C ILE A 45 12.31 -2.22 -3.25
N GLY A 46 12.19 -3.42 -2.68
CA GLY A 46 13.35 -4.16 -2.15
C GLY A 46 14.39 -4.50 -3.22
N LEU A 47 13.95 -5.04 -4.36
CA LEU A 47 14.87 -5.42 -5.44
C LEU A 47 15.50 -4.22 -6.14
N PRO A 48 14.78 -3.16 -6.54
CA PRO A 48 15.39 -1.98 -7.14
C PRO A 48 16.41 -1.27 -6.22
N PHE A 49 16.13 -1.22 -4.91
CA PHE A 49 17.08 -0.66 -3.94
C PHE A 49 18.31 -1.54 -3.77
N ALA A 50 18.15 -2.87 -3.78
CA ALA A 50 19.27 -3.80 -3.77
C ALA A 50 20.15 -3.64 -5.03
N PHE A 51 19.54 -3.46 -6.20
CA PHE A 51 20.27 -3.17 -7.44
C PHE A 51 21.01 -1.83 -7.40
N LEU A 52 20.39 -0.77 -6.86
CA LEU A 52 21.04 0.53 -6.64
C LEU A 52 22.18 0.45 -5.63
N TRP A 53 22.02 -0.33 -4.56
CA TRP A 53 23.07 -0.55 -3.56
C TRP A 53 24.27 -1.34 -4.12
N LEU A 54 24.01 -2.39 -4.89
CA LEU A 54 25.04 -3.15 -5.61
C LEU A 54 25.80 -2.26 -6.62
N ALA A 55 25.12 -1.32 -7.27
CA ALA A 55 25.76 -0.31 -8.11
C ALA A 55 26.62 0.66 -7.27
N ALA A 56 26.15 1.13 -6.11
CA ALA A 56 26.92 2.06 -5.27
C ALA A 56 28.26 1.49 -4.74
N TYR A 57 28.43 0.17 -4.71
CA TYR A 57 29.66 -0.49 -4.24
C TYR A 57 30.83 -0.47 -5.25
N ASN A 58 30.68 0.14 -6.43
CA ASN A 58 31.77 0.31 -7.41
C ASN A 58 32.03 1.82 -7.70
N PRO A 59 32.75 2.54 -6.82
CA PRO A 59 32.74 4.00 -6.74
C PRO A 59 33.57 4.75 -7.82
N GLY A 60 33.78 4.16 -9.00
CA GLY A 60 34.53 4.77 -10.10
C GLY A 60 33.91 4.61 -11.50
N GLY A 61 32.79 3.90 -11.63
CA GLY A 61 32.12 3.70 -12.91
C GLY A 61 31.06 4.77 -13.17
N ILE A 62 31.10 5.43 -14.32
CA ILE A 62 29.90 6.06 -14.89
C ILE A 62 28.92 4.91 -15.11
N PHE A 63 27.94 4.76 -14.22
CA PHE A 63 26.97 3.67 -14.30
C PHE A 63 26.04 3.90 -15.48
N THR A 64 26.42 3.36 -16.64
CA THR A 64 25.45 3.02 -17.66
C THR A 64 24.68 1.82 -17.14
N PHE A 65 23.48 2.05 -16.60
CA PHE A 65 22.53 0.97 -16.42
C PHE A 65 22.36 0.27 -17.76
N ASP A 66 22.81 -0.98 -17.85
CA ASP A 66 22.61 -1.82 -19.01
C ASP A 66 21.11 -1.88 -19.32
N SER A 67 20.74 -1.89 -20.59
CA SER A 67 19.33 -1.92 -21.01
C SER A 67 18.59 -3.09 -20.38
N THR A 68 19.28 -4.21 -20.17
CA THR A 68 18.80 -5.40 -19.46
C THR A 68 18.45 -5.13 -17.99
N LEU A 69 19.27 -4.37 -17.25
CA LEU A 69 19.02 -4.04 -15.84
C LEU A 69 17.81 -3.09 -15.69
N LEU A 70 17.68 -2.13 -16.61
CA LEU A 70 16.52 -1.25 -16.69
C LEU A 70 15.25 -2.05 -17.01
N GLN A 71 15.34 -3.00 -17.93
CA GLN A 71 14.23 -3.89 -18.29
C GLN A 71 13.79 -4.75 -17.11
N TYR A 72 14.72 -5.37 -16.36
CA TYR A 72 14.38 -6.13 -15.15
C TYR A 72 13.75 -5.26 -14.07
N THR A 73 14.26 -4.05 -13.87
CA THR A 73 13.68 -3.10 -12.90
C THR A 73 12.25 -2.72 -13.28
N ASN A 74 11.99 -2.49 -14.58
CA ASN A 74 10.64 -2.18 -15.05
C ASN A 74 9.68 -3.37 -14.89
N TRP A 75 10.13 -4.61 -15.20
CA TRP A 75 9.34 -5.82 -14.94
C TRP A 75 9.01 -6.00 -13.45
N LEU A 76 9.96 -5.74 -12.56
CA LEU A 76 9.76 -5.82 -11.13
C LEU A 76 8.81 -4.75 -10.59
N LEU A 77 8.87 -3.53 -11.14
CA LEU A 77 7.92 -2.47 -10.83
C LEU A 77 6.49 -2.85 -11.27
N ILE A 78 6.33 -3.40 -12.48
CA ILE A 78 5.03 -3.89 -12.97
C ILE A 78 4.51 -5.05 -12.12
N ALA A 79 5.37 -6.02 -11.80
CA ALA A 79 5.01 -7.14 -10.93
C ALA A 79 4.58 -6.66 -9.54
N GLY A 80 5.31 -5.69 -8.97
CA GLY A 80 4.96 -5.09 -7.69
C GLY A 80 3.64 -4.30 -7.73
N ALA A 81 3.40 -3.55 -8.82
CA ALA A 81 2.12 -2.84 -9.05
C ALA A 81 0.94 -3.82 -9.18
N LEU A 82 1.12 -4.93 -9.89
CA LEU A 82 0.12 -6.01 -10.00
C LEU A 82 -0.17 -6.64 -8.63
N MET A 83 0.87 -6.94 -7.85
CA MET A 83 0.71 -7.49 -6.51
C MET A 83 0.03 -6.50 -5.55
N PHE A 84 0.31 -5.21 -5.69
CA PHE A 84 -0.39 -4.16 -4.94
C PHE A 84 -1.87 -4.05 -5.36
N LEU A 85 -2.18 -4.20 -6.65
CA LEU A 85 -3.57 -4.26 -7.13
C LEU A 85 -4.31 -5.46 -6.55
N VAL A 86 -3.67 -6.64 -6.51
CA VAL A 86 -4.22 -7.83 -5.84
C VAL A 86 -4.44 -7.57 -4.35
N SER A 87 -3.49 -6.91 -3.68
CA SER A 87 -3.64 -6.48 -2.28
C SER A 87 -4.87 -5.61 -2.08
N LEU A 88 -5.05 -4.56 -2.89
CA LEU A 88 -6.23 -3.69 -2.87
C LEU A 88 -7.53 -4.47 -3.05
N MET A 89 -7.57 -5.43 -3.99
CA MET A 89 -8.75 -6.28 -4.19
C MET A 89 -9.07 -7.15 -2.97
N MET A 90 -8.05 -7.72 -2.32
CA MET A 90 -8.22 -8.52 -1.12
C MET A 90 -8.70 -7.68 0.06
N TYR A 91 -8.13 -6.49 0.28
CA TYR A 91 -8.59 -5.55 1.30
C TYR A 91 -10.03 -5.12 1.04
N ARG A 92 -10.37 -4.79 -0.21
CA ARG A 92 -11.74 -4.45 -0.62
C ARG A 92 -12.73 -5.57 -0.31
N TRP A 93 -12.38 -6.82 -0.59
CA TRP A 93 -13.23 -7.97 -0.23
C TRP A 93 -13.34 -8.16 1.28
N GLY A 94 -12.27 -7.89 2.04
CA GLY A 94 -12.29 -7.86 3.50
C GLY A 94 -13.25 -6.78 4.03
N PHE A 95 -13.12 -5.55 3.55
CA PHE A 95 -14.02 -4.45 3.90
C PHE A 95 -15.47 -4.74 3.49
N SER A 96 -15.69 -5.37 2.34
CA SER A 96 -17.04 -5.76 1.91
C SER A 96 -17.66 -6.85 2.77
N ALA A 97 -16.88 -7.68 3.45
CA ALA A 97 -17.40 -8.61 4.45
C ALA A 97 -17.78 -7.86 5.74
N LEU A 98 -16.93 -6.93 6.16
CA LEU A 98 -17.12 -6.12 7.38
C LEU A 98 -18.18 -5.02 7.24
N ARG A 99 -18.54 -4.60 6.03
CA ARG A 99 -19.54 -3.53 5.81
C ARG A 99 -20.93 -3.87 6.35
N LYS A 100 -21.23 -5.16 6.50
CA LYS A 100 -22.51 -5.62 7.09
C LYS A 100 -22.61 -5.24 8.56
N GLU A 101 -21.46 -5.05 9.20
CA GLU A 101 -21.32 -4.79 10.62
C GLU A 101 -21.06 -3.30 10.91
N ASP A 102 -20.43 -2.58 9.97
CA ASP A 102 -20.21 -1.13 10.04
C ASP A 102 -20.24 -0.51 8.62
N SER A 103 -21.16 0.42 8.39
CA SER A 103 -21.33 1.09 7.09
C SER A 103 -20.16 1.98 6.69
N ARG A 104 -19.30 2.40 7.64
CA ARG A 104 -18.12 3.23 7.37
C ARG A 104 -17.11 2.55 6.44
N PHE A 105 -17.12 1.22 6.38
CA PHE A 105 -16.31 0.46 5.40
C PHE A 105 -16.66 0.77 3.94
N ASN A 106 -17.84 1.33 3.64
CA ASN A 106 -18.20 1.75 2.27
C ASN A 106 -17.24 2.81 1.73
N VAL A 107 -16.76 3.73 2.59
CA VAL A 107 -15.79 4.77 2.20
C VAL A 107 -14.45 4.11 1.81
N ALA A 108 -13.97 3.18 2.64
CA ALA A 108 -12.74 2.44 2.35
C ALA A 108 -12.84 1.62 1.04
N ILE A 109 -14.00 1.00 0.78
CA ILE A 109 -14.28 0.26 -0.46
C ILE A 109 -14.27 1.19 -1.67
N ALA A 110 -14.94 2.34 -1.61
CA ALA A 110 -15.01 3.30 -2.71
C ALA A 110 -13.61 3.84 -3.05
N LEU A 111 -12.82 4.19 -2.03
CA LEU A 111 -11.43 4.60 -2.22
C LEU A 111 -10.60 3.47 -2.86
N CYS A 112 -10.69 2.23 -2.38
CA CYS A 112 -9.97 1.11 -2.99
C CYS A 112 -10.34 0.88 -4.47
N TRP A 113 -11.58 1.13 -4.87
CA TRP A 113 -12.00 1.10 -6.28
C TRP A 113 -11.31 2.17 -7.10
N ILE A 114 -11.30 3.41 -6.61
CA ILE A 114 -10.59 4.54 -7.24
C ILE A 114 -9.10 4.20 -7.41
N GLY A 115 -8.47 3.66 -6.35
CA GLY A 115 -7.08 3.23 -6.41
C GLY A 115 -6.83 2.14 -7.44
N SER A 116 -7.73 1.16 -7.54
CA SER A 116 -7.60 0.08 -8.51
C SER A 116 -7.55 0.62 -9.94
N ILE A 117 -8.39 1.61 -10.26
CA ILE A 117 -8.37 2.29 -11.56
C ILE A 117 -7.03 3.00 -11.76
N GLY A 118 -6.55 3.72 -10.75
CA GLY A 118 -5.24 4.39 -10.80
C GLY A 118 -4.07 3.45 -11.10
N PHE A 119 -4.00 2.32 -10.41
CA PHE A 119 -2.96 1.31 -10.65
C PHE A 119 -3.08 0.65 -12.02
N ILE A 120 -4.30 0.40 -12.52
CA ILE A 120 -4.50 -0.11 -13.89
C ILE A 120 -3.95 0.88 -14.91
N LEU A 121 -4.22 2.18 -14.76
CA LEU A 121 -3.69 3.21 -15.65
C LEU A 121 -2.15 3.21 -15.65
N ILE A 122 -1.51 3.14 -14.47
CA ILE A 122 -0.05 3.06 -14.36
C ILE A 122 0.49 1.81 -15.07
N ILE A 123 -0.13 0.64 -14.86
CA ILE A 123 0.30 -0.63 -15.46
C ILE A 123 0.18 -0.57 -16.99
N VAL A 124 -0.92 -0.04 -17.52
CA VAL A 124 -1.13 0.11 -18.97
C VAL A 124 -0.05 0.98 -19.57
N VAL A 125 0.24 2.13 -18.94
CA VAL A 125 1.27 3.05 -19.42
C VAL A 125 2.66 2.42 -19.34
N ALA A 126 3.01 1.80 -18.21
CA ALA A 126 4.29 1.13 -18.04
C ALA A 126 4.49 -0.01 -19.05
N SER A 127 3.42 -0.76 -19.34
CA SER A 127 3.44 -1.85 -20.33
C SER A 127 3.57 -1.35 -21.77
N TYR A 128 2.93 -0.23 -22.09
CA TYR A 128 3.08 0.44 -23.39
C TYR A 128 4.52 0.90 -23.61
N PHE A 129 5.14 1.47 -22.57
CA PHE A 129 6.51 1.97 -22.64
C PHE A 129 7.60 0.91 -22.54
N LEU A 130 7.29 -0.32 -22.10
CA LEU A 130 8.19 -1.47 -22.25
C LEU A 130 8.54 -1.74 -23.73
N GLY A 131 7.68 -1.34 -24.68
CA GLY A 131 7.94 -1.47 -26.11
C GLY A 131 8.86 -0.40 -26.69
N SER A 132 9.14 0.69 -25.96
CA SER A 132 9.92 1.85 -26.42
C SER A 132 11.06 2.21 -25.45
N LEU A 133 11.67 1.20 -24.82
CA LEU A 133 12.63 1.34 -23.71
C LEU A 133 13.81 2.26 -24.02
N ASP A 134 14.26 2.35 -25.28
CA ASP A 134 15.45 3.11 -25.66
C ASP A 134 15.28 4.63 -25.45
N SER A 135 14.08 5.18 -25.67
CA SER A 135 13.83 6.61 -25.53
C SER A 135 13.64 7.05 -24.07
N ILE A 136 13.12 6.14 -23.23
CA ILE A 136 12.91 6.34 -21.78
C ILE A 136 14.16 6.04 -20.98
N ALA A 137 14.99 5.09 -21.42
CA ALA A 137 16.31 4.84 -20.83
C ALA A 137 17.16 6.12 -20.84
N GLY A 138 17.08 6.92 -21.90
CA GLY A 138 17.74 8.23 -21.97
C GLY A 138 17.25 9.21 -20.90
N CYS A 139 15.95 9.23 -20.62
CA CYS A 139 15.34 10.06 -19.57
C CYS A 139 15.78 9.67 -18.16
N ILE A 140 15.91 8.36 -17.88
CA ILE A 140 16.24 7.83 -16.55
C ILE A 140 17.74 7.91 -16.28
N ARG A 141 18.59 7.74 -17.30
CA ARG A 141 20.06 7.75 -17.18
C ARG A 141 20.64 9.12 -16.81
N GLY A 142 19.97 10.22 -17.13
CA GLY A 142 20.46 11.58 -16.86
C GLY A 142 20.17 12.05 -15.43
N GLN A 143 18.90 12.01 -15.00
CA GLN A 143 18.45 12.41 -13.67
C GLN A 143 17.08 11.75 -13.36
N PRO A 144 16.98 10.79 -12.41
CA PRO A 144 15.70 10.14 -12.09
C PRO A 144 14.65 11.13 -11.56
N THR A 145 15.07 12.24 -10.96
CA THR A 145 14.21 13.35 -10.53
C THR A 145 13.55 14.11 -11.70
N GLN A 146 14.09 13.99 -12.92
CA GLN A 146 13.53 14.60 -14.13
C GLN A 146 12.81 13.60 -15.04
N ALA A 147 12.68 12.34 -14.62
CA ALA A 147 12.05 11.30 -15.43
C ALA A 147 10.63 11.70 -15.86
N LEU A 148 9.85 12.36 -14.99
CA LEU A 148 8.51 12.83 -15.31
C LEU A 148 8.52 13.99 -16.33
N SER A 149 9.43 14.95 -16.18
CA SER A 149 9.60 16.05 -17.14
C SER A 149 10.03 15.57 -18.52
N CYS A 150 10.91 14.56 -18.57
CA CYS A 150 11.35 13.93 -19.81
C CYS A 150 10.25 13.05 -20.43
N LEU A 151 9.45 12.35 -19.61
CA LEU A 151 8.27 11.64 -20.10
C LEU A 151 7.24 12.63 -20.68
N ASN A 152 7.09 13.81 -20.06
CA ASN A 152 6.16 14.84 -20.53
C ASN A 152 6.58 15.43 -21.89
N SER A 153 7.88 15.55 -22.16
CA SER A 153 8.37 16.05 -23.46
C SER A 153 8.25 15.02 -24.58
N GLN A 154 8.44 13.73 -24.28
CA GLN A 154 8.35 12.66 -25.30
C GLN A 154 6.91 12.12 -25.49
N SER A 155 6.14 12.04 -24.41
CA SER A 155 4.78 11.49 -24.40
C SER A 155 3.92 12.17 -23.32
N PRO A 156 3.41 13.38 -23.59
CA PRO A 156 2.65 14.17 -22.61
C PRO A 156 1.40 13.44 -22.11
N LEU A 157 0.72 12.68 -22.98
CA LEU A 157 -0.42 11.85 -22.59
C LEU A 157 -0.01 10.72 -21.63
N GLY A 158 1.13 10.07 -21.86
CA GLY A 158 1.67 9.05 -20.96
C GLY A 158 2.01 9.63 -19.59
N ALA A 159 2.67 10.79 -19.55
CA ALA A 159 2.99 11.51 -18.31
C ALA A 159 1.74 11.93 -17.54
N ALA A 160 0.76 12.54 -18.20
CA ALA A 160 -0.50 12.91 -17.57
C ALA A 160 -1.22 11.66 -17.00
N THR A 161 -1.24 10.56 -17.74
CA THR A 161 -1.87 9.30 -17.30
C THR A 161 -1.18 8.71 -16.09
N VAL A 162 0.15 8.74 -16.01
CA VAL A 162 0.92 8.28 -14.84
C VAL A 162 0.65 9.17 -13.62
N VAL A 163 0.61 10.49 -13.80
CA VAL A 163 0.31 11.44 -12.70
C VAL A 163 -1.10 11.21 -12.17
N VAL A 164 -2.10 11.14 -13.04
CA VAL A 164 -3.48 10.84 -12.66
C VAL A 164 -3.56 9.47 -12.00
N GLY A 165 -2.96 8.45 -12.60
CA GLY A 165 -2.92 7.10 -12.07
C GLY A 165 -2.29 7.04 -10.67
N PHE A 166 -1.21 7.79 -10.44
CA PHE A 166 -0.56 7.91 -9.14
C PHE A 166 -1.49 8.51 -8.09
N TRP A 167 -2.12 9.64 -8.38
CA TRP A 167 -3.01 10.30 -7.41
C TRP A 167 -4.26 9.45 -7.10
N LEU A 168 -4.83 8.78 -8.10
CA LEU A 168 -5.93 7.84 -7.88
C LEU A 168 -5.46 6.64 -7.04
N GLY A 169 -4.30 6.06 -7.35
CA GLY A 169 -3.68 4.97 -6.60
C GLY A 169 -3.37 5.34 -5.15
N TRP A 170 -2.87 6.56 -4.92
CA TRP A 170 -2.60 7.14 -3.61
C TRP A 170 -3.90 7.29 -2.81
N LEU A 171 -4.94 7.90 -3.39
CA LEU A 171 -6.26 8.01 -2.77
C LEU A 171 -6.85 6.65 -2.41
N GLY A 172 -6.71 5.64 -3.26
CA GLY A 172 -7.20 4.31 -2.92
C GLY A 172 -6.41 3.60 -1.82
N SER A 173 -5.12 3.91 -1.71
CA SER A 173 -4.30 3.42 -0.60
C SER A 173 -4.67 4.09 0.73
N VAL A 174 -5.13 5.34 0.72
CA VAL A 174 -5.78 5.98 1.89
C VAL A 174 -7.02 5.18 2.31
N GLY A 175 -7.73 4.57 1.36
CA GLY A 175 -8.81 3.62 1.64
C GLY A 175 -8.39 2.43 2.51
N ILE A 176 -7.19 1.86 2.26
CA ILE A 176 -6.61 0.80 3.09
C ILE A 176 -6.37 1.33 4.51
N VAL A 177 -5.73 2.49 4.64
CA VAL A 177 -5.42 3.12 5.94
C VAL A 177 -6.70 3.34 6.76
N ILE A 178 -7.72 3.97 6.17
CA ILE A 178 -9.02 4.19 6.82
C ILE A 178 -9.65 2.87 7.24
N GLY A 179 -9.68 1.88 6.35
CA GLY A 179 -10.24 0.57 6.64
C GLY A 179 -9.50 -0.19 7.75
N LEU A 180 -8.16 -0.03 7.84
CA LEU A 180 -7.36 -0.59 8.93
C LEU A 180 -7.63 0.12 10.27
N PHE A 181 -7.78 1.45 10.29
CA PHE A 181 -8.13 2.18 11.50
C PHE A 181 -9.53 1.83 12.01
N ILE A 182 -10.52 1.76 11.13
CA ILE A 182 -11.88 1.31 11.49
C ILE A 182 -11.83 -0.14 12.01
N GLY A 183 -11.12 -1.03 11.30
CA GLY A 183 -10.95 -2.42 11.71
C GLY A 183 -10.23 -2.58 13.04
N GLY A 184 -9.17 -1.80 13.29
CA GLY A 184 -8.39 -1.83 14.53
C GLY A 184 -9.09 -1.20 15.74
N GLY A 185 -10.02 -0.25 15.51
CA GLY A 185 -10.90 0.25 16.56
C GLY A 185 -11.95 -0.77 16.99
N ARG A 186 -12.40 -1.63 16.07
CA ARG A 186 -13.41 -2.66 16.34
C ARG A 186 -12.82 -3.94 16.91
N ILE A 187 -11.69 -4.39 16.37
CA ILE A 187 -10.94 -5.53 16.86
C ILE A 187 -9.72 -4.93 17.56
N PRO A 188 -9.69 -4.84 18.91
CA PRO A 188 -8.71 -4.08 19.68
C PRO A 188 -7.30 -4.71 19.55
N SER A 189 -6.70 -4.52 18.39
CA SER A 189 -5.41 -5.05 17.99
C SER A 189 -4.52 -3.88 17.63
N VAL A 190 -3.67 -3.51 18.58
CA VAL A 190 -2.66 -2.45 18.45
C VAL A 190 -1.85 -2.62 17.17
N LEU A 191 -1.55 -3.86 16.76
CA LEU A 191 -0.79 -4.16 15.55
C LEU A 191 -1.48 -3.73 14.25
N LEU A 192 -2.82 -3.77 14.17
CA LEU A 192 -3.55 -3.31 13.00
C LEU A 192 -3.48 -1.79 12.88
N THR A 193 -3.63 -1.09 14.00
CA THR A 193 -3.52 0.37 14.09
C THR A 193 -2.10 0.82 13.73
N VAL A 194 -1.07 0.17 14.29
CA VAL A 194 0.33 0.46 13.95
C VAL A 194 0.60 0.21 12.47
N GLY A 195 0.09 -0.89 11.90
CA GLY A 195 0.17 -1.15 10.46
C GLY A 195 -0.48 -0.04 9.62
N GLY A 196 -1.64 0.46 10.04
CA GLY A 196 -2.31 1.60 9.42
C GLY A 196 -1.50 2.90 9.47
N VAL A 197 -0.87 3.20 10.61
CA VAL A 197 0.04 4.34 10.76
C VAL A 197 1.26 4.21 9.85
N LEU A 198 1.86 3.03 9.75
CA LEU A 198 3.01 2.79 8.87
C LEU A 198 2.62 2.93 7.39
N TYR A 199 1.42 2.48 6.99
CA TYR A 199 0.90 2.74 5.64
C TYR A 199 0.66 4.23 5.39
N LEU A 200 0.15 4.97 6.38
CA LEU A 200 -0.03 6.42 6.26
C LEU A 200 1.31 7.14 6.08
N LEU A 201 2.33 6.76 6.86
CA LEU A 201 3.68 7.29 6.71
C LEU A 201 4.25 6.94 5.33
N LEU A 202 4.10 5.69 4.87
CA LEU A 202 4.50 5.31 3.52
C LEU A 202 3.83 6.19 2.46
N LEU A 203 2.53 6.44 2.58
CA LEU A 203 1.79 7.28 1.64
C LEU A 203 2.28 8.72 1.66
N LEU A 204 2.61 9.26 2.83
CA LEU A 204 3.20 10.58 2.93
C LEU A 204 4.57 10.62 2.23
N VAL A 205 5.42 9.62 2.48
CA VAL A 205 6.75 9.49 1.85
C VAL A 205 6.65 9.39 0.32
N LEU A 206 5.66 8.67 -0.20
CA LEU A 206 5.45 8.51 -1.65
C LEU A 206 5.02 9.80 -2.36
N VAL A 207 4.52 10.81 -1.64
CA VAL A 207 4.17 12.12 -2.22
C VAL A 207 5.41 13.02 -2.37
N LEU A 208 6.48 12.79 -1.60
CA LEU A 208 7.68 13.64 -1.62
C LEU A 208 8.30 13.85 -3.01
N PRO A 209 8.44 12.82 -3.87
CA PRO A 209 8.95 13.03 -5.22
C PRO A 209 8.14 14.05 -6.02
N PHE A 210 6.82 14.08 -5.84
CA PHE A 210 5.94 15.05 -6.49
C PHE A 210 5.98 16.43 -5.83
N ALA A 211 6.07 16.49 -4.50
CA ALA A 211 6.25 17.75 -3.78
C ALA A 211 7.58 18.43 -4.17
N SER A 212 8.64 17.65 -4.40
CA SER A 212 9.94 18.16 -4.83
C SER A 212 9.93 18.81 -6.23
N LEU A 213 8.93 18.50 -7.06
CA LEU A 213 8.70 19.18 -8.34
C LEU A 213 8.12 20.59 -8.14
N LEU A 214 7.43 20.85 -7.03
CA LEU A 214 6.81 22.14 -6.72
C LEU A 214 7.76 23.02 -5.91
N THR A 215 8.51 22.44 -4.97
CA THR A 215 9.45 23.18 -4.11
C THR A 215 10.72 22.37 -3.90
N HIS A 216 11.88 22.96 -4.20
CA HIS A 216 13.16 22.33 -3.92
C HIS A 216 13.48 22.46 -2.43
N VAL A 217 13.19 21.41 -1.66
CA VAL A 217 13.52 21.36 -0.23
C VAL A 217 14.74 20.44 -0.04
N PRO A 218 15.91 20.99 0.32
CA PRO A 218 17.11 20.19 0.53
C PRO A 218 16.90 19.19 1.68
N GLY A 219 17.24 17.93 1.44
CA GLY A 219 17.17 16.85 2.43
C GLY A 219 15.88 16.02 2.47
N LEU A 220 14.81 16.41 1.73
CA LEU A 220 13.60 15.57 1.61
C LEU A 220 13.89 14.20 0.97
N SER A 221 14.90 14.11 0.11
CA SER A 221 15.33 12.85 -0.50
C SER A 221 15.77 11.79 0.52
N TYR A 222 16.27 12.19 1.69
CA TYR A 222 16.64 11.24 2.75
C TYR A 222 15.43 10.56 3.39
N ILE A 223 14.26 11.24 3.39
CA ILE A 223 13.02 10.65 3.92
C ILE A 223 12.49 9.57 2.98
N ALA A 224 12.71 9.70 1.66
CA ALA A 224 12.34 8.69 0.67
C ALA A 224 13.06 7.34 0.89
N ILE A 225 14.23 7.34 1.55
CA ILE A 225 14.98 6.13 1.92
C ILE A 225 14.20 5.27 2.93
N LEU A 226 13.22 5.84 3.64
CA LEU A 226 12.38 5.09 4.57
C LEU A 226 11.22 4.35 3.89
N ALA A 227 10.90 4.66 2.63
CA ALA A 227 9.80 4.01 1.90
C ALA A 227 9.90 2.47 1.83
N PRO A 228 11.07 1.86 1.53
CA PRO A 228 11.23 0.40 1.58
C PRO A 228 10.92 -0.17 2.96
N LEU A 229 11.41 0.50 4.02
CA LEU A 229 11.24 0.06 5.39
C LEU A 229 9.75 0.07 5.77
N PHE A 230 9.03 1.15 5.45
CA PHE A 230 7.58 1.22 5.69
C PHE A 230 6.79 0.24 4.81
N GLY A 231 7.18 0.07 3.54
CA GLY A 231 6.55 -0.88 2.60
C GLY A 231 6.64 -2.33 3.06
N ILE A 232 7.69 -2.69 3.79
CA ILE A 232 7.89 -4.03 4.35
C ILE A 232 7.25 -4.16 5.74
N LEU A 233 7.46 -3.19 6.63
CA LEU A 233 6.98 -3.28 8.01
C LEU A 233 5.45 -3.18 8.09
N ALA A 234 4.82 -2.26 7.36
CA ALA A 234 3.36 -2.05 7.41
C ALA A 234 2.57 -3.35 7.19
N PRO A 235 2.78 -4.14 6.12
CA PRO A 235 2.08 -5.40 5.93
C PRO A 235 2.43 -6.45 7.00
N LEU A 236 3.67 -6.48 7.52
CA LEU A 236 4.04 -7.42 8.60
C LEU A 236 3.25 -7.14 9.89
N PHE A 237 3.08 -5.88 10.26
CA PHE A 237 2.24 -5.49 11.41
C PHE A 237 0.78 -5.87 11.18
N VAL A 238 0.24 -5.65 9.98
CA VAL A 238 -1.13 -6.08 9.65
C VAL A 238 -1.27 -7.60 9.70
N LEU A 239 -0.29 -8.35 9.19
CA LEU A 239 -0.27 -9.82 9.28
C LEU A 239 -0.26 -10.31 10.74
N GLY A 240 0.56 -9.69 11.59
CA GLY A 240 0.61 -9.99 13.02
C GLY A 240 -0.71 -9.72 13.72
N GLY A 241 -1.34 -8.57 13.44
CA GLY A 241 -2.65 -8.20 14.00
C GLY A 241 -3.77 -9.10 13.53
N ALA A 242 -3.80 -9.45 12.24
CA ALA A 242 -4.81 -10.35 11.67
C ALA A 242 -4.66 -11.81 12.15
N ARG A 243 -3.46 -12.27 12.50
CA ARG A 243 -3.24 -13.62 13.04
C ARG A 243 -3.67 -13.74 14.50
N ARG A 244 -3.36 -12.74 15.34
CA ARG A 244 -3.69 -12.77 16.78
C ARG A 244 -5.18 -12.62 17.07
N SER A 245 -5.94 -12.09 16.12
CA SER A 245 -7.38 -11.83 16.25
C SER A 245 -8.28 -12.98 15.80
N VAL A 246 -7.72 -14.03 15.19
CA VAL A 246 -8.45 -15.26 14.86
C VAL A 246 -8.12 -16.29 15.96
N PRO A 247 -9.10 -16.67 16.81
CA PRO A 247 -8.89 -17.76 17.77
C PRO A 247 -8.43 -19.01 17.01
N SER A 248 -7.31 -19.59 17.42
CA SER A 248 -6.83 -20.83 16.82
C SER A 248 -7.88 -21.91 17.09
N ALA A 249 -8.63 -22.32 16.08
CA ALA A 249 -9.62 -23.39 16.16
C ALA A 249 -8.97 -24.78 16.39
N ALA A 250 -7.71 -24.84 16.82
CA ALA A 250 -6.92 -26.05 16.98
C ALA A 250 -6.99 -26.66 18.39
N SER A 251 -8.08 -26.41 19.14
CA SER A 251 -8.31 -27.04 20.45
C SER A 251 -9.76 -27.49 20.66
N ALA A 252 -10.46 -27.85 19.58
CA ALA A 252 -11.74 -28.54 19.64
C ALA A 252 -11.60 -29.92 18.97
#